data_AF-A0A8J7FPY0-F1
#
_entry.id   AF-A0A8J7FPY0-F1
#
_cell.length_a   1.000
_cell.length_b   1.000
_cell.length_c   1.000
_cell.angle_alpha   90.00
_cell.angle_beta   90.00
_cell.angle_gamma   90.00
#
_symmetry.space_group_name_H-M   'P 1'
#
loop_
_entity.id
_entity.type
_entity.pdbx_description
1 polymer ?
#
loop_
_entity_poly.entity_id
_entity_poly.type
_entity_poly.pdbx_seq_one_letter_code
_entity_poly.pdbx_strand_id
1 'polypeptide(L)'
;MEFIAIFLVTLLIVGGLAVALVFGRAPTYRPSRQDTLQLLKDVASNQGNEGAWQLFLGMPIPHDPDLEEIRQLCVAVDEGDDEHPPATPGLNIYGRDGRERIGKVAEKLEILIAKEPSYKEF
;
A
#
# COMPACT_ATOMS: atom_id res chain seq x y z
N MET A 1 20.77 -48.84 4.11
CA MET A 1 19.91 -48.25 5.17
C MET A 1 20.10 -46.73 5.22
N GLU A 2 21.33 -46.24 5.38
CA GLU A 2 21.64 -44.80 5.46
C GLU A 2 21.22 -44.01 4.20
N PHE A 3 21.49 -44.53 3.01
CA PHE A 3 21.12 -43.87 1.75
C PHE A 3 19.60 -43.69 1.60
N ILE A 4 18.81 -44.67 2.06
CA ILE A 4 17.35 -44.61 2.04
C ILE A 4 16.86 -43.55 3.03
N ALA A 5 17.46 -43.46 4.21
CA ALA A 5 17.12 -42.45 5.21
C ALA A 5 17.42 -41.03 4.69
N ILE A 6 18.60 -40.81 4.10
CA ILE A 6 18.98 -39.52 3.53
C ILE A 6 18.05 -39.13 2.37
N PHE A 7 17.71 -40.09 1.51
CA PHE A 7 16.77 -39.87 0.41
C PHE A 7 15.40 -39.44 0.93
N LEU A 8 14.84 -40.15 1.92
CA LEU A 8 13.53 -39.84 2.48
C LEU A 8 13.49 -38.47 3.19
N VAL A 9 14.54 -38.13 3.95
CA VAL A 9 14.63 -36.82 4.61
C VAL A 9 14.71 -35.71 3.57
N THR A 10 15.55 -35.87 2.56
CA THR A 10 15.67 -34.89 1.48
C THR A 10 14.36 -34.74 0.71
N LEU A 11 13.68 -35.85 0.41
CA LEU A 11 12.37 -35.86 -0.26
C LEU A 11 11.32 -35.13 0.58
N LEU A 12 11.29 -35.33 1.89
CA LEU A 12 10.34 -34.66 2.78
C LEU A 12 10.61 -33.16 2.87
N ILE A 13 11.87 -32.74 2.96
CA ILE A 13 12.22 -31.32 3.03
C ILE A 13 11.88 -30.61 1.72
N VAL A 14 12.33 -31.17 0.59
CA VAL A 14 12.09 -30.58 -0.74
C VAL A 14 10.61 -30.63 -1.10
N GLY A 15 9.94 -31.75 -0.84
CA GLY A 15 8.50 -31.91 -1.05
C GLY A 15 7.69 -30.96 -0.16
N GLY A 16 8.07 -30.81 1.11
CA GLY A 16 7.43 -29.87 2.04
C GLY A 16 7.59 -28.42 1.57
N LEU A 17 8.78 -28.02 1.12
CA LEU A 17 9.02 -26.71 0.53
C LEU A 17 8.20 -26.49 -0.75
N ALA A 18 8.14 -27.47 -1.64
CA ALA A 18 7.33 -27.39 -2.86
C ALA A 18 5.84 -27.22 -2.53
N VAL A 19 5.31 -27.97 -1.57
CA VAL A 19 3.94 -27.82 -1.08
C VAL A 19 3.74 -26.43 -0.47
N ALA A 20 4.64 -25.96 0.39
CA ALA A 20 4.54 -24.62 0.99
C ALA A 20 4.53 -23.50 -0.05
N LEU A 21 5.28 -23.64 -1.14
CA LEU A 21 5.32 -22.66 -2.24
C LEU A 21 4.08 -22.74 -3.15
N VAL A 22 3.57 -23.95 -3.43
CA VAL A 22 2.37 -24.14 -4.27
C VAL A 22 1.11 -23.69 -3.54
N PHE A 23 1.00 -23.97 -2.24
CA PHE A 23 -0.16 -23.64 -1.43
C PHE A 23 -0.02 -22.32 -0.67
N GLY A 24 1.19 -21.75 -0.62
CA GLY A 24 1.44 -20.42 -0.08
C GLY A 24 0.82 -19.38 -0.99
N ARG A 25 -0.25 -18.72 -0.52
CA ARG A 25 -0.78 -17.54 -1.21
C ARG A 25 0.29 -16.46 -1.23
N ALA A 26 0.64 -15.98 -2.42
CA ALA A 26 1.45 -14.78 -2.54
C ALA A 26 0.74 -13.63 -1.79
N PRO A 27 1.43 -12.88 -0.93
CA PRO A 27 0.83 -11.71 -0.30
C PRO A 27 0.41 -10.76 -1.41
N THR A 28 -0.89 -10.57 -1.57
CA THR A 28 -1.45 -9.67 -2.58
C THR A 28 -1.55 -8.29 -1.94
N TYR A 29 -0.85 -7.31 -2.50
CA TYR A 29 -1.00 -5.92 -2.07
C TYR A 29 -2.42 -5.47 -2.37
N ARG A 30 -3.22 -5.31 -1.31
CA ARG A 30 -4.62 -4.89 -1.38
C ARG A 30 -4.89 -3.88 -0.26
N PRO A 31 -4.51 -2.60 -0.46
CA PRO A 31 -4.68 -1.59 0.57
C PRO A 31 -6.18 -1.39 0.85
N SER A 32 -6.55 -1.35 2.13
CA SER A 32 -7.90 -0.94 2.52
C SER A 32 -7.99 0.58 2.60
N ARG A 33 -9.21 1.13 2.45
CA ARG A 33 -9.43 2.58 2.61
C ARG A 33 -8.94 3.11 3.96
N GLN A 34 -9.08 2.34 5.04
CA GLN A 34 -8.58 2.75 6.36
C GLN A 34 -7.06 2.74 6.44
N ASP A 35 -6.40 1.71 5.92
CA ASP A 35 -4.94 1.64 5.90
C ASP A 35 -4.35 2.77 5.04
N THR A 36 -4.98 3.07 3.89
CA THR A 36 -4.60 4.20 3.04
C THR A 36 -4.81 5.53 3.76
N LEU A 37 -5.95 5.72 4.45
CA LEU A 37 -6.18 6.95 5.22
C LEU A 37 -5.10 7.15 6.29
N GLN A 38 -4.73 6.08 7.01
CA GLN A 38 -3.67 6.14 8.00
C GLN A 38 -2.33 6.51 7.36
N LEU A 39 -1.97 5.87 6.24
CA LEU A 39 -0.77 6.18 5.48
C LEU A 39 -0.72 7.67 5.07
N LEU A 40 -1.81 8.21 4.55
CA LEU A 40 -1.91 9.63 4.17
C LEU A 40 -1.76 10.55 5.39
N LYS A 41 -2.41 10.23 6.52
CA LYS A 41 -2.28 10.98 7.78
C LYS A 41 -0.84 10.94 8.30
N ASP A 42 -0.16 9.81 8.21
CA ASP A 42 1.24 9.68 8.63
C ASP A 42 2.16 10.54 7.75
N VAL A 43 1.98 10.51 6.43
CA VAL A 43 2.73 11.36 5.49
C VAL A 43 2.49 12.84 5.78
N ALA A 44 1.24 13.28 5.94
CA ALA A 44 0.89 14.66 6.29
C ALA A 44 1.50 15.09 7.64
N SER A 45 1.57 14.17 8.59
CA SER A 45 2.14 14.38 9.93
C SER A 45 3.67 14.25 9.99
N ASN A 46 4.34 14.09 8.84
CA ASN A 46 5.79 13.87 8.73
C ASN A 46 6.29 12.58 9.40
N GLN A 47 5.42 11.59 9.58
CA GLN A 47 5.68 10.28 10.18
C GLN A 47 5.51 9.11 9.18
N GLY A 48 5.28 9.43 7.90
CA GLY A 48 5.08 8.43 6.85
C GLY A 48 6.31 7.54 6.65
N ASN A 49 6.06 6.27 6.31
CA ASN A 49 7.09 5.34 5.87
C ASN A 49 7.28 5.50 4.36
N GLU A 50 8.47 5.94 3.94
CA GLU A 50 8.79 6.19 2.53
C GLU A 50 8.60 4.96 1.63
N GLY A 51 9.01 3.77 2.09
CA GLY A 51 8.84 2.54 1.32
C GLY A 51 7.36 2.17 1.12
N ALA A 52 6.54 2.28 2.16
CA ALA A 52 5.10 2.06 2.07
C ALA A 52 4.41 3.11 1.18
N TRP A 53 4.90 4.35 1.23
CA TRP A 53 4.41 5.45 0.40
C TRP A 53 4.70 5.22 -1.08
N GLN A 54 5.96 4.89 -1.43
CA GLN A 54 6.36 4.60 -2.80
C GLN A 54 5.64 3.36 -3.36
N LEU A 55 5.43 2.33 -2.54
CA LEU A 55 4.63 1.17 -2.93
C LEU A 55 3.18 1.57 -3.23
N PHE A 56 2.58 2.40 -2.39
CA PHE A 56 1.21 2.89 -2.59
C PHE A 56 1.09 3.74 -3.87
N LEU A 57 2.03 4.66 -4.11
CA LEU A 57 2.04 5.46 -5.33
C LEU A 57 2.24 4.60 -6.58
N GLY A 58 3.11 3.59 -6.53
CA GLY A 58 3.46 2.77 -7.70
C GLY A 58 2.46 1.66 -8.06
N MET A 59 1.49 1.36 -7.20
CA MET A 59 0.58 0.21 -7.38
C MET A 59 -0.86 0.66 -7.63
N PRO A 60 -1.42 0.44 -8.84
CA PRO A 60 -2.83 0.71 -9.12
C PRO A 60 -3.79 -0.09 -8.25
N ILE A 61 -4.96 0.48 -7.95
CA ILE A 61 -6.00 -0.10 -7.08
C ILE A 61 -7.26 -0.39 -7.91
N PRO A 62 -7.26 -1.39 -8.80
CA PRO A 62 -8.37 -1.60 -9.75
C PRO A 62 -9.68 -2.05 -9.10
N HIS A 63 -9.62 -2.56 -7.87
CA HIS A 63 -10.78 -3.12 -7.16
C HIS A 63 -11.60 -2.05 -6.43
N ASP A 64 -11.07 -0.83 -6.30
CA ASP A 64 -11.71 0.27 -5.59
C ASP A 64 -11.43 1.58 -6.37
N PRO A 65 -12.32 1.92 -7.33
CA PRO A 65 -12.12 3.08 -8.19
C PRO A 65 -12.00 4.41 -7.44
N ASP A 66 -12.75 4.60 -6.35
CA ASP A 66 -12.68 5.84 -5.56
C ASP A 66 -11.32 5.94 -4.86
N LEU A 67 -10.79 4.81 -4.34
CA LEU A 67 -9.47 4.78 -3.73
C LEU A 67 -8.35 4.96 -4.77
N GLU A 68 -8.55 4.47 -5.99
CA GLU A 68 -7.66 4.73 -7.11
C GLU A 68 -7.63 6.22 -7.49
N GLU A 69 -8.77 6.92 -7.49
CA GLU A 69 -8.79 8.38 -7.67
C GLU A 69 -8.00 9.09 -6.56
N ILE A 70 -8.12 8.63 -5.32
CA ILE A 70 -7.33 9.17 -4.19
C ILE A 70 -5.84 8.93 -4.42
N ARG A 71 -5.44 7.74 -4.86
CA ARG A 71 -4.04 7.43 -5.19
C ARG A 71 -3.53 8.35 -6.31
N GLN A 72 -4.31 8.57 -7.36
CA GLN A 72 -3.95 9.47 -8.46
C GLN A 72 -3.75 10.91 -7.99
N LEU A 73 -4.57 11.40 -7.07
CA LEU A 73 -4.35 12.72 -6.44
C LEU A 73 -3.04 12.76 -5.66
N CYS A 74 -2.67 11.68 -4.96
CA CYS A 74 -1.37 11.60 -4.30
C CYS A 74 -0.20 11.57 -5.30
N VAL A 75 -0.34 10.88 -6.44
CA VAL A 75 0.65 10.90 -7.52
C VAL A 75 0.82 12.31 -8.10
N ALA A 76 -0.28 13.03 -8.33
CA ALA A 76 -0.22 14.43 -8.78
C ALA A 76 0.47 15.36 -7.76
N VAL A 77 0.45 15.02 -6.47
CA VAL A 77 1.25 15.73 -5.46
C VAL A 77 2.73 15.39 -5.58
N ASP A 78 3.07 14.12 -5.85
CA ASP A 78 4.45 13.64 -5.97
C ASP A 78 5.13 14.12 -7.25
N GLU A 79 4.48 13.95 -8.40
CA GLU A 79 5.02 14.21 -9.74
C GLU A 79 4.68 15.61 -10.25
N GLY A 80 3.68 16.27 -9.66
CA GLY A 80 3.08 17.49 -10.17
C GLY A 80 1.97 17.21 -11.18
N ASP A 81 1.19 18.26 -11.46
CA ASP A 81 0.14 18.27 -12.48
C ASP A 81 0.21 19.59 -13.28
N ASP A 82 -0.75 19.80 -14.17
CA ASP A 82 -0.80 21.02 -15.01
C ASP A 82 -0.98 22.31 -14.19
N GLU A 83 -1.52 22.23 -12.97
CA GLU A 83 -1.82 23.38 -12.11
C GLU A 83 -0.76 23.60 -11.03
N HIS A 84 -0.13 22.53 -10.54
CA HIS A 84 0.75 22.54 -9.39
C HIS A 84 2.07 21.83 -9.68
N PRO A 85 3.22 22.42 -9.32
CA PRO A 85 4.49 21.72 -9.41
C PRO A 85 4.55 20.51 -8.46
N PRO A 86 5.48 19.57 -8.73
CA PRO A 86 5.77 18.47 -7.81
C PRO A 86 6.09 19.00 -6.40
N ALA A 87 5.61 18.29 -5.39
CA ALA A 87 5.87 18.65 -4.00
C ALA A 87 7.38 18.62 -3.71
N THR A 88 7.87 19.66 -3.02
CA THR A 88 9.28 19.71 -2.64
C THR A 88 9.60 18.60 -1.62
N PRO A 89 10.70 17.84 -1.81
CA PRO A 89 11.15 16.85 -0.82
C PRO A 89 11.40 17.48 0.56
N GLY A 90 11.13 16.72 1.61
CA GLY A 90 11.33 17.13 3.00
C GLY A 90 12.39 16.33 3.73
N LEU A 91 12.44 16.49 5.06
CA LEU A 91 13.31 15.68 5.92
C LEU A 91 12.87 14.20 5.97
N ASN A 92 11.57 13.94 5.81
CA ASN A 92 11.02 12.61 5.65
C ASN A 92 10.63 12.40 4.17
N ILE A 93 9.34 12.55 3.82
CA ILE A 93 8.87 12.43 2.43
C ILE A 93 8.76 13.82 1.79
N TYR A 94 7.81 14.64 2.25
CA TYR A 94 7.57 15.98 1.70
C TYR A 94 7.91 17.11 2.66
N GLY A 95 8.20 18.27 2.09
CA GLY A 95 8.21 19.55 2.77
C GLY A 95 6.82 19.97 3.24
N ARG A 96 6.71 21.16 3.84
CA ARG A 96 5.46 21.63 4.45
C ARG A 96 4.29 21.68 3.46
N ASP A 97 4.54 22.19 2.25
CA ASP A 97 3.53 22.33 1.20
C ASP A 97 2.95 20.97 0.77
N GLY A 98 3.81 20.01 0.41
CA GLY A 98 3.38 18.66 0.05
C GLY A 98 2.60 17.96 1.16
N ARG A 99 3.00 18.12 2.42
CA ARG A 99 2.27 17.56 3.56
C ARG A 99 0.88 18.17 3.73
N GLU A 100 0.72 19.47 3.47
CA GLU A 100 -0.58 20.13 3.51
C GLU A 100 -1.48 19.60 2.37
N ARG A 101 -0.94 19.46 1.16
CA ARG A 101 -1.66 18.89 0.01
C ARG A 101 -2.11 17.46 0.28
N ILE A 102 -1.23 16.60 0.79
CA ILE A 102 -1.59 15.23 1.20
C ILE A 102 -2.64 15.23 2.32
N GLY A 103 -2.57 16.17 3.27
CA GLY A 103 -3.60 16.35 4.30
C GLY A 103 -5.00 16.60 3.71
N LYS A 104 -5.11 17.46 2.69
CA LYS A 104 -6.38 17.71 1.98
C LYS A 104 -6.90 16.46 1.26
N VAL A 105 -6.00 15.65 0.69
CA VAL A 105 -6.38 14.36 0.09
C VAL A 105 -6.86 13.37 1.17
N ALA A 106 -6.23 13.37 2.34
CA ALA A 106 -6.64 12.54 3.48
C ALA A 106 -8.05 12.89 3.95
N GLU A 107 -8.37 14.19 4.06
CA GLU A 107 -9.72 14.67 4.39
C GLU A 107 -10.75 14.22 3.35
N LYS A 108 -10.41 14.27 2.05
CA LYS A 108 -11.29 13.76 0.98
C LYS A 108 -11.58 12.27 1.17
N LEU A 109 -10.57 11.46 1.46
CA LEU A 109 -10.74 10.02 1.71
C LEU A 109 -11.55 9.75 2.98
N GLU A 110 -11.35 10.52 4.05
CA GLU A 110 -12.11 10.41 5.29
C GLU A 110 -13.60 10.69 5.06
N ILE A 111 -13.93 11.70 4.25
CA ILE A 111 -15.30 11.99 3.84
C ILE A 111 -15.88 10.85 2.99
N LEU A 112 -15.11 10.26 2.08
CA LEU A 112 -15.54 9.12 1.26
C LEU A 112 -15.89 7.92 2.14
N ILE A 113 -15.01 7.57 3.08
CA ILE A 113 -15.25 6.47 4.05
C ILE A 113 -16.50 6.74 4.88
N ALA A 114 -16.72 7.98 5.32
CA ALA A 114 -17.88 8.34 6.12
C ALA A 114 -19.21 8.31 5.33
N LYS A 115 -19.17 8.51 4.01
CA LYS A 115 -20.35 8.52 3.13
C LYS A 115 -20.80 7.13 2.70
N GLU A 116 -19.93 6.13 2.77
CA GLU A 116 -20.31 4.77 2.39
C GLU A 116 -21.15 4.08 3.47
N PRO A 117 -22.28 3.46 3.10
CA PRO A 117 -22.94 2.55 4.00
C PRO A 117 -22.02 1.36 4.22
N SER A 118 -21.57 1.14 5.46
CA SER A 118 -20.73 0.00 5.81
C SER A 118 -21.49 -1.31 5.53
N TYR A 119 -21.30 -1.91 4.36
CA TYR A 119 -21.66 -3.31 4.19
C TYR A 119 -20.57 -4.12 4.88
N LYS A 120 -20.75 -4.35 6.19
CA LYS A 120 -20.02 -5.40 6.87
C LYS A 120 -20.49 -6.71 6.25
N GLU A 121 -19.64 -7.34 5.44
CA GLU A 121 -19.85 -8.74 5.10
C GLU A 121 -19.82 -9.53 6.42
N PHE A 122 -20.92 -10.22 6.70
CA PHE A 122 -21.10 -11.14 7.82
C PHE A 122 -20.48 -12.50 7.51
#